data_AF-A0A8T4P3D0-F1
#
_entry.id   AF-A0A8T4P3D0-F1
#
_cell.length_a   1.000
_cell.length_b   1.000
_cell.length_c   1.000
_cell.angle_alpha   90.00
_cell.angle_beta   90.00
_cell.angle_gamma   90.00
#
_symmetry.space_group_name_H-M   'P 1'
#
loop_
_entity.id
_entity.type
_entity.pdbx_description
1 polymer ?
#
loop_
_entity_poly.entity_id
_entity_poly.type
_entity_poly.pdbx_seq_one_letter_code
_entity_poly.pdbx_strand_id
1 'polypeptide(L)'
;MKFQDEPTIFRELFGDTPKVRVLEYLLEGREIDHSIGDIAEGAGINRVTLFRLWSQIEKSKLVVHTRNIGNAKLFKLDMKNPYVKSLAELFDKLISEGFRKASVEKELGH
;
A
#
# COMPACT_ATOMS: atom_id res chain seq x y z
N MET A 1 -9.47 -4.73 18.51
CA MET A 1 -9.49 -3.26 18.30
C MET A 1 -9.11 -3.02 16.84
N LYS A 2 -10.06 -2.67 15.96
CA LYS A 2 -9.80 -2.39 14.54
C LYS A 2 -9.59 -0.88 14.38
N PHE A 3 -8.36 -0.44 14.18
CA PHE A 3 -8.04 0.94 13.75
C PHE A 3 -8.15 1.08 12.21
N GLN A 4 -9.05 0.33 11.55
CA GLN A 4 -9.07 0.21 10.08
C GLN A 4 -10.17 1.04 9.39
N ASP A 5 -10.93 1.85 10.13
CA ASP A 5 -12.06 2.59 9.56
C ASP A 5 -11.74 4.06 9.20
N GLU A 6 -10.65 4.64 9.74
CA GLU A 6 -10.27 6.00 9.37
C GLU A 6 -9.43 6.00 8.09
N PRO A 7 -9.81 6.77 7.06
CA PRO A 7 -9.02 6.89 5.85
C PRO A 7 -7.68 7.57 6.17
N THR A 8 -6.60 6.97 5.68
CA THR A 8 -5.27 7.61 5.70
C THR A 8 -5.28 8.83 4.79
N ILE A 9 -4.35 9.77 4.97
CA ILE A 9 -4.16 10.90 4.04
C ILE A 9 -4.00 10.44 2.57
N PHE A 10 -3.42 9.26 2.36
CA PHE A 10 -3.30 8.68 1.03
C PHE A 10 -4.66 8.26 0.47
N ARG A 11 -5.51 7.59 1.26
CA ARG A 11 -6.87 7.22 0.86
C ARG A 11 -7.81 8.42 0.74
N GLU A 12 -7.60 9.47 1.54
CA GLU A 12 -8.35 10.72 1.41
C GLU A 12 -8.08 11.41 0.07
N LEU A 13 -6.83 11.42 -0.39
CA LEU A 13 -6.44 12.08 -1.64
C LEU A 13 -6.72 11.26 -2.89
N PHE A 14 -6.49 9.94 -2.85
CA PHE A 14 -6.61 9.06 -4.02
C PHE A 14 -7.94 8.27 -4.06
N GLY A 15 -8.75 8.40 -3.01
CA GLY A 15 -10.01 7.70 -2.84
C GLY A 15 -9.84 6.29 -2.25
N ASP A 16 -10.80 5.90 -1.41
CA ASP A 16 -10.78 4.60 -0.76
C ASP A 16 -11.31 3.48 -1.67
N THR A 17 -10.47 3.03 -2.60
CA THR A 17 -10.79 1.95 -3.55
C THR A 17 -9.92 0.71 -3.29
N PRO A 18 -10.36 -0.51 -3.67
CA PRO A 18 -9.57 -1.72 -3.53
C PRO A 18 -8.16 -1.62 -4.15
N LYS A 19 -8.03 -0.91 -5.27
CA LYS A 19 -6.73 -0.68 -5.92
C LYS A 19 -5.84 0.24 -5.09
N VAL A 20 -6.39 1.32 -4.53
CA VAL A 20 -5.64 2.25 -3.67
C VAL A 20 -5.21 1.59 -2.37
N ARG A 21 -6.08 0.79 -1.73
CA ARG A 21 -5.72 0.02 -0.53
C ARG A 21 -4.57 -0.95 -0.77
N VAL A 22 -4.56 -1.64 -1.91
CA VAL A 22 -3.45 -2.53 -2.31
C VAL A 22 -2.16 -1.74 -2.55
N LEU A 23 -2.25 -0.60 -3.24
CA LEU A 23 -1.08 0.26 -3.48
C LEU A 23 -0.49 0.78 -2.18
N GLU A 24 -1.33 1.28 -1.28
CA GLU A 24 -0.91 1.74 0.04
C GLU A 24 -0.20 0.64 0.82
N TYR A 25 -0.81 -0.55 0.94
CA TYR A 25 -0.19 -1.67 1.65
C TYR A 25 1.20 -2.03 1.08
N LEU A 26 1.32 -2.05 -0.26
CA LEU A 26 2.59 -2.32 -0.92
C LEU A 26 3.62 -1.20 -0.73
N LEU A 27 3.19 0.06 -0.59
CA LEU A 27 4.05 1.22 -0.35
C LEU A 27 4.54 1.28 1.10
N GLU A 28 3.69 0.93 2.07
CA GLU A 28 4.06 0.78 3.48
C GLU A 28 5.03 -0.39 3.66
N GLY A 29 4.70 -1.54 3.06
CA GLY A 29 5.49 -2.77 3.15
C GLY A 29 6.60 -2.89 2.11
N ARG A 30 6.99 -1.81 1.42
CA ARG A 30 7.87 -1.85 0.22
C ARG A 30 9.26 -2.43 0.45
N GLU A 31 9.69 -2.58 1.70
CA GLU A 31 11.01 -3.11 2.06
C GLU A 31 11.03 -4.64 2.20
N ILE A 32 9.86 -5.27 2.29
CA ILE A 32 9.71 -6.72 2.51
C ILE A 32 8.90 -7.39 1.39
N ASP A 33 8.95 -8.72 1.37
CA ASP A 33 8.21 -9.55 0.41
C ASP A 33 6.85 -9.96 0.99
N HIS A 34 5.81 -9.95 0.17
CA HIS A 34 4.43 -10.27 0.56
C HIS A 34 3.84 -11.35 -0.33
N SER A 35 3.09 -12.28 0.25
CA SER A 35 2.27 -13.19 -0.53
C SER A 35 0.98 -12.50 -0.99
N ILE A 36 0.31 -13.08 -1.99
CA ILE A 36 -1.05 -12.64 -2.39
C ILE A 36 -2.03 -12.68 -1.21
N GLY A 37 -1.83 -13.60 -0.26
CA GLY A 37 -2.65 -13.67 0.96
C GLY A 37 -2.43 -12.45 1.85
N ASP A 38 -1.17 -12.13 2.13
CA ASP A 38 -0.79 -11.00 2.98
C ASP A 38 -1.28 -9.67 2.39
N ILE A 39 -1.16 -9.51 1.06
CA ILE A 39 -1.65 -8.32 0.35
C ILE A 39 -3.16 -8.17 0.47
N ALA A 40 -3.92 -9.26 0.34
CA ALA A 40 -5.38 -9.22 0.47
C ALA A 40 -5.79 -8.83 1.89
N GLU A 41 -5.19 -9.47 2.89
CA GLU A 41 -5.46 -9.23 4.30
C GLU A 41 -5.08 -7.81 4.71
N GLY A 42 -3.85 -7.40 4.40
CA GLY A 42 -3.33 -6.08 4.76
C GLY A 42 -4.04 -4.93 4.05
N ALA A 43 -4.45 -5.11 2.79
CA ALA A 43 -5.28 -4.14 2.08
C ALA A 43 -6.76 -4.19 2.50
N GLY A 44 -7.17 -5.14 3.36
CA GLY A 44 -8.56 -5.29 3.78
C GLY A 44 -9.52 -5.58 2.62
N ILE A 45 -9.07 -6.36 1.63
CA ILE A 45 -9.89 -6.76 0.48
C ILE A 45 -9.99 -8.28 0.37
N ASN A 46 -11.10 -8.78 -0.19
CA ASN A 46 -11.22 -10.21 -0.42
C ASN A 46 -10.25 -10.68 -1.52
N ARG A 47 -9.80 -11.94 -1.43
CA ARG A 47 -8.83 -12.52 -2.38
C ARG A 47 -9.33 -12.52 -3.82
N VAL A 48 -10.63 -12.68 -4.06
CA VAL A 48 -11.22 -12.68 -5.42
C VAL A 48 -11.06 -11.31 -6.08
N THR A 49 -11.31 -10.23 -5.34
CA THR A 49 -11.08 -8.85 -5.76
C THR A 49 -9.60 -8.63 -6.05
N LEU A 50 -8.72 -9.08 -5.15
CA LEU A 50 -7.28 -8.97 -5.39
C LEU A 50 -6.86 -9.69 -6.67
N PHE A 51 -7.30 -10.93 -6.89
CA PHE A 51 -6.94 -11.69 -8.10
C PHE A 51 -7.35 -10.97 -9.40
N ARG A 52 -8.50 -10.29 -9.42
CA ARG A 52 -8.94 -9.48 -10.58
C ARG A 52 -8.02 -8.30 -10.84
N LEU A 53 -7.53 -7.64 -9.79
CA LEU A 53 -6.61 -6.50 -9.87
C LEU A 53 -5.17 -6.94 -10.13
N TRP A 54 -4.78 -8.10 -9.62
CA TRP A 54 -3.40 -8.56 -9.58
C TRP A 54 -2.78 -8.65 -10.96
N SER A 55 -3.53 -9.18 -11.94
CA SER A 55 -3.06 -9.26 -13.33
C SER A 55 -2.70 -7.90 -13.91
N GLN A 56 -3.37 -6.81 -13.50
CA GLN A 56 -3.02 -5.46 -13.95
C GLN A 56 -1.79 -4.93 -13.22
N ILE A 57 -1.69 -5.17 -11.91
CA ILE A 57 -0.55 -4.76 -11.08
C ILE A 57 0.75 -5.42 -11.58
N GLU A 58 0.71 -6.72 -11.83
CA GLU A 58 1.85 -7.48 -12.35
C GLU A 58 2.25 -7.02 -13.76
N LYS A 59 1.27 -6.83 -14.67
CA LYS A 59 1.53 -6.31 -16.03
C LYS A 59 2.09 -4.90 -16.05
N SER A 60 1.71 -4.07 -15.07
CA SER A 60 2.21 -2.70 -14.94
C SER A 60 3.65 -2.62 -14.40
N LYS A 61 4.28 -3.77 -14.05
CA LYS A 61 5.62 -3.83 -13.45
C LYS A 61 5.76 -2.95 -12.19
N LEU A 62 4.67 -2.82 -11.43
CA LEU A 62 4.70 -2.17 -10.11
C LEU A 62 5.28 -3.10 -9.05
N VAL A 63 5.14 -4.42 -9.26
CA VAL A 63 5.64 -5.46 -8.37
C VAL A 63 6.47 -6.46 -9.17
N VAL A 64 7.42 -7.09 -8.50
CA VAL A 64 8.23 -8.20 -9.01
C VAL A 64 8.07 -9.41 -8.11
N HIS A 65 8.00 -10.59 -8.72
CA HIS A 65 8.14 -11.85 -8.01
C HIS A 65 9.56 -11.97 -7.48
N THR A 66 9.72 -12.35 -6.21
CA THR A 66 11.03 -12.43 -5.56
C THR A 66 11.43 -13.87 -5.26
N ARG A 67 10.55 -14.65 -4.60
CA ARG A 67 10.80 -16.05 -4.24
C ARG A 67 9.52 -16.83 -4.00
N ASN A 68 9.65 -18.14 -3.83
CA ASN A 68 8.57 -19.02 -3.38
C ASN A 68 8.89 -19.55 -1.98
N ILE A 69 7.86 -19.63 -1.12
CA ILE A 69 7.94 -20.33 0.18
C ILE A 69 6.82 -21.36 0.18
N GLY A 70 7.19 -22.64 0.14
CA GLY A 70 6.24 -23.72 -0.14
C GLY A 70 5.49 -23.46 -1.46
N ASN A 71 4.16 -23.43 -1.39
CA ASN A 71 3.29 -23.13 -2.54
C ASN A 71 2.97 -21.64 -2.71
N ALA A 72 3.43 -20.77 -1.80
CA ALA A 72 3.16 -19.34 -1.86
C ALA A 72 4.21 -18.61 -2.71
N LYS A 73 3.75 -17.78 -3.65
CA LYS A 73 4.59 -16.83 -4.38
C LYS A 73 4.66 -15.52 -3.59
N LEU A 74 5.87 -15.00 -3.40
CA LEU A 74 6.10 -13.72 -2.76
C LEU A 74 6.47 -12.65 -3.78
N PHE A 75 6.01 -11.43 -3.52
CA PHE A 75 6.16 -10.27 -4.38
C PHE A 75 6.62 -9.07 -3.58
N LYS A 76 7.34 -8.17 -4.24
CA LYS A 76 7.80 -6.91 -3.67
C LYS A 76 7.57 -5.78 -4.65
N LEU A 77 7.39 -4.57 -4.13
CA LEU A 77 7.34 -3.36 -4.94
C LEU A 77 8.64 -3.20 -5.74
N ASP A 78 8.55 -2.94 -7.05
CA ASP A 78 9.73 -2.82 -7.91
C ASP A 78 10.39 -1.44 -7.77
N MET A 79 11.17 -1.24 -6.71
CA MET A 79 11.87 0.03 -6.45
C MET A 79 12.94 0.38 -7.51
N LYS A 80 13.23 -0.52 -8.46
CA LYS A 80 14.09 -0.21 -9.62
C LYS A 80 13.32 0.54 -10.71
N ASN A 81 11.99 0.47 -10.71
CA ASN A 81 11.13 1.19 -11.64
C ASN A 81 11.03 2.67 -11.21
N PRO A 82 11.41 3.64 -12.07
CA PRO A 82 11.40 5.06 -11.71
C PRO A 82 10.01 5.57 -11.33
N TYR A 83 8.95 5.05 -11.96
CA TYR A 83 7.57 5.41 -11.63
C TYR A 83 7.19 4.96 -10.22
N VAL A 84 7.60 3.76 -9.83
CA VAL A 84 7.39 3.21 -8.49
C VAL A 84 8.15 4.02 -7.45
N LYS A 85 9.40 4.39 -7.75
CA LYS A 85 10.21 5.21 -6.86
C LYS A 85 9.56 6.58 -6.62
N SER A 86 9.10 7.26 -7.68
CA SER A 86 8.40 8.53 -7.53
C SER A 86 7.09 8.41 -6.74
N LEU A 87 6.36 7.30 -6.89
CA LEU A 87 5.16 7.04 -6.10
C LEU A 87 5.49 6.84 -4.61
N ALA A 88 6.56 6.12 -4.30
CA ALA A 88 7.03 5.94 -2.93
C ALA A 88 7.48 7.27 -2.29
N GLU A 89 8.21 8.10 -3.04
CA GLU A 89 8.62 9.43 -2.55
C GLU A 89 7.41 10.35 -2.29
N LEU A 90 6.37 10.27 -3.13
CA LEU A 90 5.12 11.00 -2.90
C LEU A 90 4.43 10.49 -1.64
N PHE A 91 4.30 9.17 -1.50
CA PHE A 91 3.69 8.53 -0.34
C PHE A 91 4.39 8.96 0.97
N ASP A 92 5.72 8.96 0.99
CA ASP A 92 6.51 9.36 2.15
C ASP A 92 6.30 10.84 2.53
N LYS A 93 6.19 11.72 1.53
CA LYS A 93 5.88 13.14 1.77
C LYS A 93 4.49 13.30 2.35
N LEU A 94 3.50 12.61 1.81
CA LEU A 94 2.11 12.67 2.29
C LEU A 94 2.00 12.20 3.74
N ILE A 95 2.65 11.08 4.08
CA ILE A 95 2.70 10.61 5.47
C ILE A 95 3.38 11.64 6.37
N SER A 96 4.52 12.20 5.96
CA SER A 96 5.23 13.23 6.73
C SER A 96 4.37 14.48 6.98
N GLU A 97 3.61 14.93 5.98
CA GLU A 97 2.68 16.06 6.12
C GLU A 97 1.47 15.73 6.99
N GLY A 98 0.90 14.53 6.84
CA GLY A 98 -0.18 14.03 7.68
C GLY A 98 0.22 14.00 9.17
N PHE A 99 1.43 13.54 9.48
CA PHE A 99 1.98 13.58 10.84
C PHE A 99 2.10 15.00 11.39
N ARG A 100 2.47 15.99 10.55
CA ARG A 100 2.54 17.40 10.99
C ARG A 100 1.16 17.97 11.33
N LYS A 101 0.15 17.75 10.48
CA LYS A 101 -1.23 18.21 10.75
C LYS A 101 -1.77 17.62 12.04
N ALA A 102 -1.65 16.31 12.22
CA ALA A 102 -2.12 15.61 13.42
C ALA A 102 -1.40 16.08 14.71
N SER A 103 -0.16 16.55 14.61
CA SER A 103 0.59 17.10 15.75
C SER A 103 0.07 18.51 16.11
N VAL A 104 -0.17 19.36 15.11
CA VAL A 104 -0.68 20.74 15.31
C VAL A 104 -2.12 20.76 15.85
N GLU A 105 -2.99 19.86 15.36
CA GLU A 105 -4.38 19.76 15.84
C GLU A 105 -4.47 19.32 17.31
N LYS A 106 -3.50 18.53 17.79
CA LYS A 106 -3.39 18.17 19.21
C LYS A 106 -2.93 19.32 20.09
N GLU A 107 -2.16 20.26 19.57
CA GLU A 107 -1.65 21.43 20.31
C GLU A 107 -2.68 22.57 20.42
N LEU A 108 -3.63 22.66 19.49
CA LEU A 108 -4.68 23.69 19.45
C LEU A 108 -6.00 23.27 20.13
N GLY A 109 -6.07 22.03 20.64
CA GLY A 109 -7.23 21.45 21.33
C GLY A 109 -7.26 21.66 22.84
N HIS A 110 -6.78 22.81 23.34
CA HIS A 110 -6.92 23.25 24.73
C HIS A 110 -7.72 24.55 24.84
#